data_AF-A0A518I903-F1
#
_entry.id   AF-A0A518I903-F1
#
_cell.length_a   1.000
_cell.length_b   1.000
_cell.length_c   1.000
_cell.angle_alpha   90.00
_cell.angle_beta   90.00
_cell.angle_gamma   90.00
#
_symmetry.space_group_name_H-M   'P 1'
#
loop_
_entity.id
_entity.type
_entity.pdbx_description
1 polymer ?
#
loop_
_entity_poly.entity_id
_entity_poly.type
_entity_poly.pdbx_seq_one_letter_code
_entity_poly.pdbx_strand_id
1 'polypeptide(L)'
;MLNLIATDCLPWMQKQKDNAVNLTFFSPPYEDARTYGLGFKLKGEAWVLGVLNHCEYYGVPFFFKQWGGVNKKEAGRELCGQIYDEFPEFSQAPLPDHKTRKQLMEMYS
;
A
#
# COMPACT_ATOMS: atom_id res chain seq x y z
N MET A 1 10.95 -12.63 10.34
CA MET A 1 9.73 -12.89 11.14
C MET A 1 8.65 -11.95 10.63
N LEU A 2 7.59 -12.49 10.05
CA LEU A 2 6.44 -11.68 9.62
C LEU A 2 5.67 -11.23 10.87
N ASN A 3 5.47 -9.93 11.04
CA ASN A 3 4.72 -9.38 12.15
C ASN A 3 3.36 -8.88 11.63
N LEU A 4 2.28 -9.56 12.02
CA LEU A 4 0.92 -9.20 11.61
C LEU A 4 0.24 -8.44 12.75
N ILE A 5 -0.18 -7.22 12.48
CA ILE A 5 -0.85 -6.35 13.47
C ILE A 5 -2.26 -6.04 12.97
N ALA A 6 -3.28 -6.38 13.75
CA ALA A 6 -4.68 -6.09 13.44
C ALA A 6 -5.14 -4.82 14.17
N THR A 7 -5.01 -3.66 13.51
CA THR A 7 -5.39 -2.34 14.04
C THR A 7 -5.72 -1.39 12.88
N ASP A 8 -6.35 -0.25 13.17
CA ASP A 8 -6.36 0.88 12.23
C ASP A 8 -4.91 1.32 11.96
N CYS A 9 -4.54 1.41 10.68
CA CYS A 9 -3.16 1.68 10.31
C CYS A 9 -2.76 3.11 10.65
N LEU A 10 -3.64 4.10 10.53
CA LEU A 10 -3.26 5.51 10.64
C LEU A 10 -2.86 5.87 12.10
N PRO A 11 -3.64 5.54 13.14
CA PRO A 11 -3.22 5.72 14.53
C PRO A 11 -2.01 4.87 14.93
N TRP A 12 -1.79 3.74 14.24
CA TRP A 12 -0.63 2.90 14.48
C TRP A 12 0.64 3.50 13.88
N MET A 13 0.58 4.00 12.64
CA MET A 13 1.69 4.66 11.94
C MET A 13 2.16 5.88 12.74
N GLN A 14 1.23 6.70 13.26
CA GLN A 14 1.52 7.86 14.09
C GLN A 14 2.27 7.54 15.40
N LYS A 15 2.25 6.30 15.87
CA LYS A 15 2.95 5.86 17.09
C LYS A 15 4.34 5.29 16.81
N GLN A 16 4.70 5.07 15.55
CA GLN A 16 6.00 4.53 15.20
C GLN A 16 7.07 5.61 15.32
N LYS A 17 8.31 5.19 15.49
CA LYS A 17 9.46 6.10 15.44
C LYS A 17 9.63 6.64 14.01
N ASP A 18 10.22 7.82 13.90
CA ASP A 18 10.65 8.36 12.60
C ASP A 18 11.48 7.32 11.84
N ASN A 19 11.27 7.23 10.52
CA ASN A 19 11.93 6.27 9.62
C ASN A 19 11.67 4.78 9.92
N ALA A 20 10.64 4.43 10.68
CA ALA A 20 10.27 3.03 10.94
C ALA A 20 9.65 2.30 9.72
N VAL A 21 9.34 3.03 8.64
CA VAL A 21 8.66 2.50 7.44
C VAL A 21 9.41 2.93 6.19
N ASN A 22 9.71 1.98 5.30
CA ASN A 22 10.39 2.24 4.02
C ASN A 22 9.43 2.33 2.82
N LEU A 23 8.21 1.80 2.95
CA LEU A 23 7.17 1.83 1.92
C LEU A 23 5.81 1.67 2.59
N THR A 24 4.85 2.49 2.18
CA THR A 24 3.44 2.30 2.51
C THR A 24 2.67 1.89 1.26
N PHE A 25 2.09 0.69 1.31
CA PHE A 25 1.16 0.19 0.28
C PHE A 25 -0.16 -0.16 0.96
N PHE A 26 -1.28 0.19 0.33
CA PHE A 26 -2.58 -0.16 0.87
C PHE A 26 -3.63 -0.25 -0.23
N SER A 27 -4.69 -0.99 0.10
CA SER A 27 -5.98 -0.92 -0.58
C SER A 27 -6.94 -0.19 0.36
N PRO A 28 -7.60 0.89 -0.09
CA PRO A 28 -8.53 1.62 0.76
C PRO A 28 -9.74 0.75 1.14
N PRO A 29 -10.37 1.00 2.31
CA PRO A 29 -11.64 0.37 2.64
C PRO A 29 -12.73 0.82 1.63
N TYR A 30 -13.52 -0.14 1.13
CA TYR A 30 -14.62 0.13 0.18
C TYR A 30 -15.97 0.19 0.92
N GLU A 31 -16.93 1.02 0.46
CA GLU A 31 -18.34 0.96 0.91
C GLU A 31 -19.02 -0.30 0.41
N ASP A 32 -18.91 -0.51 -0.90
CA ASP A 32 -19.61 -1.58 -1.60
C ASP A 32 -18.60 -2.57 -2.14
N ALA A 33 -18.81 -3.86 -1.81
CA ALA A 33 -18.03 -4.95 -2.35
C ALA A 33 -18.18 -4.98 -3.88
N ARG A 34 -17.08 -4.78 -4.61
CA ARG A 34 -16.90 -4.95 -6.07
C ARG A 34 -18.21 -4.96 -6.87
N THR A 35 -18.94 -3.86 -6.86
CA THR A 35 -20.00 -3.67 -7.85
C THR A 35 -19.30 -3.39 -9.18
N TYR A 36 -19.42 -4.33 -10.12
CA TYR A 36 -18.90 -4.20 -11.50
C TYR A 36 -19.69 -3.15 -12.31
N GLY A 37 -20.16 -2.08 -11.68
CA GLY A 37 -21.04 -1.08 -12.26
C GLY A 37 -20.72 0.31 -11.72
N LEU A 38 -20.42 1.21 -12.66
CA LEU A 38 -20.39 2.68 -12.60
C LEU A 38 -20.62 3.29 -11.20
N GLY A 39 -19.53 3.76 -10.59
CA GLY A 39 -19.55 4.58 -9.38
C GLY A 39 -18.85 3.91 -8.19
N PHE A 40 -17.51 3.89 -8.20
CA PHE A 40 -16.75 3.53 -7.00
C PHE A 40 -16.76 4.71 -6.05
N LYS A 41 -17.62 4.66 -5.02
CA LYS A 41 -17.58 5.61 -3.91
C LYS A 41 -16.62 5.07 -2.85
N LEU A 42 -15.50 5.76 -2.66
CA LEU A 42 -14.55 5.48 -1.60
C LEU A 42 -15.15 5.96 -0.27
N LYS A 43 -15.36 5.08 0.70
CA LYS A 43 -15.50 5.52 2.10
C LYS A 43 -14.14 5.55 2.73
N GLY A 44 -13.84 6.69 3.33
CA GLY A 44 -12.51 6.94 3.86
C GLY A 44 -11.56 7.51 2.83
N GLU A 45 -12.02 8.23 1.81
CA GLU A 45 -11.13 9.14 1.06
C GLU A 45 -10.36 10.05 2.04
N ALA A 46 -11.04 10.63 3.03
CA ALA A 46 -10.40 11.38 4.11
C ALA A 46 -9.36 10.56 4.90
N TRP A 47 -9.59 9.25 5.07
CA TRP A 47 -8.63 8.36 5.71
C TRP A 47 -7.41 8.11 4.81
N VAL A 48 -7.63 7.88 3.51
CA VAL A 48 -6.57 7.72 2.50
C VAL A 48 -5.72 8.99 2.41
N LEU A 49 -6.36 10.15 2.37
CA LEU A 49 -5.68 11.46 2.41
C LEU A 49 -4.92 11.65 3.72
N GLY A 50 -5.44 11.15 4.84
CA GLY A 50 -4.71 11.12 6.12
C GLY A 50 -3.43 10.29 6.06
N VAL A 51 -3.45 9.13 5.39
CA VAL A 51 -2.27 8.30 5.15
C VAL A 51 -1.30 8.99 4.20
N LEU A 52 -1.80 9.60 3.11
CA LEU A 52 -0.97 10.35 2.16
C LEU A 52 -0.23 11.50 2.87
N ASN A 53 -0.95 12.35 3.60
CA ASN A 53 -0.36 13.46 4.34
C ASN A 53 0.71 12.99 5.33
N HIS A 54 0.49 11.84 5.97
CA HIS A 54 1.48 11.25 6.88
C HIS A 54 2.73 10.79 6.11
N CYS A 55 2.57 10.15 4.96
CA CYS A 55 3.69 9.71 4.14
C CYS A 55 4.49 10.91 3.60
N GLU A 56 3.81 11.95 3.11
CA GLU A 56 4.45 13.18 2.66
C GLU A 56 5.23 13.88 3.78
N TYR A 57 4.65 13.97 4.99
CA TYR A 57 5.31 14.58 6.13
C TYR A 57 6.63 13.88 6.50
N TYR A 58 6.67 12.56 6.42
CA TYR A 58 7.85 11.75 6.76
C TYR A 58 8.73 11.38 5.56
N GLY A 59 8.40 11.84 4.35
CA GLY A 59 9.13 11.48 3.13
C GLY A 59 9.10 9.98 2.80
N VAL A 60 8.04 9.28 3.20
CA VAL A 60 7.87 7.84 2.94
C VAL A 60 7.23 7.65 1.56
N PRO A 61 7.80 6.82 0.67
CA PRO A 61 7.19 6.51 -0.62
C PRO A 61 5.75 5.99 -0.48
N PHE A 62 4.84 6.59 -1.24
CA PHE A 62 3.41 6.27 -1.20
C PHE A 62 2.94 5.63 -2.50
N PHE A 63 2.43 4.39 -2.40
CA PHE A 63 1.88 3.65 -3.54
C PHE A 63 0.37 3.45 -3.39
N PHE A 64 -0.42 4.11 -4.24
CA PHE A 64 -1.86 3.94 -4.25
C PHE A 64 -2.28 2.81 -5.21
N LYS A 65 -3.08 1.88 -4.70
CA LYS A 65 -3.63 0.79 -5.52
C LYS A 65 -5.13 0.66 -5.35
N GLN A 66 -5.89 1.05 -6.37
CA GLN A 66 -7.31 0.78 -6.49
C GLN A 66 -7.54 -0.64 -7.03
N TRP A 67 -8.30 -1.45 -6.28
CA TRP A 67 -8.71 -2.81 -6.66
C TRP A 67 -10.19 -2.79 -7.09
N GLY A 68 -10.50 -2.02 -8.12
CA GLY A 68 -11.86 -1.72 -8.56
C GLY A 68 -11.84 -0.67 -9.67
N GLY A 69 -12.97 -0.40 -10.31
CA GLY A 69 -13.07 0.57 -11.42
C GLY A 69 -13.44 -0.07 -12.76
N VAL A 70 -14.00 0.73 -13.66
CA VAL A 70 -14.18 0.38 -15.08
C VAL A 70 -12.81 0.30 -15.77
N ASN A 71 -11.89 1.19 -15.42
CA ASN A 71 -10.53 1.26 -15.98
C ASN A 71 -9.46 0.87 -14.96
N LYS A 72 -9.54 -0.33 -14.39
CA LYS A 72 -8.65 -0.82 -13.29
C LYS A 72 -7.14 -0.73 -13.59
N LYS A 73 -6.76 -0.72 -14.87
CA LYS A 73 -5.36 -0.62 -15.32
C LYS A 73 -4.87 0.82 -15.48
N GLU A 74 -5.75 1.76 -15.81
CA GLU A 74 -5.40 3.16 -16.08
C GLU A 74 -5.63 4.05 -14.85
N ALA A 75 -6.78 3.91 -14.17
CA ALA A 75 -7.13 4.68 -12.97
C ALA A 75 -6.65 3.99 -11.66
N GLY A 76 -5.98 2.84 -11.77
CA GLY A 76 -5.63 2.00 -10.63
C GLY A 76 -4.69 2.63 -9.61
N ARG A 77 -4.05 3.76 -9.95
CA ARG A 77 -3.10 4.48 -9.12
C ARG A 77 -3.46 5.96 -8.93
N GLU A 78 -4.64 6.35 -9.40
CA GLU A 78 -5.08 7.74 -9.36
C GLU A 78 -5.87 8.02 -8.07
N LEU A 79 -5.47 9.07 -7.35
CA LEU A 79 -6.18 9.61 -6.20
C LEU A 79 -6.32 11.13 -6.41
N CYS A 80 -7.54 11.65 -6.37
CA CYS A 80 -7.84 13.07 -6.59
C CYS A 80 -7.24 13.66 -7.89
N GLY A 81 -7.16 12.88 -8.98
CA GLY A 81 -6.62 13.34 -10.27
C GLY A 81 -5.09 13.27 -10.38
N GLN A 82 -4.39 12.76 -9.36
CA GLN A 82 -2.93 12.59 -9.35
C GLN A 82 -2.57 11.11 -9.23
N ILE A 83 -1.51 10.70 -9.94
CA ILE A 83 -0.99 9.33 -9.89
C ILE A 83 0.00 9.19 -8.73
N TYR A 84 -0.17 8.15 -7.93
CA TYR A 84 0.71 7.81 -6.82
C TYR A 84 1.26 6.38 -6.99
N ASP A 85 2.48 6.28 -7.51
CA ASP A 85 3.11 5.01 -7.85
C ASP A 85 4.56 4.87 -7.37
N GLU A 86 4.88 5.57 -6.29
CA GLU A 86 6.21 5.64 -5.72
C GLU A 86 6.64 4.30 -5.12
N PHE A 87 7.93 3.98 -5.29
CA PHE A 87 8.61 2.89 -4.60
C PHE A 87 9.94 3.41 -4.05
N PRO A 88 10.41 2.88 -2.90
CA PRO A 88 11.76 3.15 -2.44
C PRO A 88 12.78 2.67 -3.47
N GLU A 89 13.95 3.29 -3.49
CA GLU A 89 15.08 2.77 -4.27
C GLU A 89 15.44 1.36 -3.77
N PHE A 90 15.22 0.36 -4.61
CA PHE A 90 15.64 -1.00 -4.30
C PHE A 90 17.17 -1.08 -4.39
N SER A 91 17.83 -1.45 -3.30
CA SER A 91 19.19 -1.96 -3.39
C SER A 91 19.17 -3.19 -4.32
N GLN A 92 20.02 -3.21 -5.34
CA GLN A 92 20.12 -4.31 -6.33
C GLN A 92 20.71 -5.60 -5.74
N ALA A 93 20.32 -5.97 -4.52
CA ALA A 93 20.67 -7.28 -3.99
C ALA A 93 20.15 -8.32 -4.99
N PRO A 94 21.03 -9.20 -5.51
CA PRO A 94 20.62 -10.19 -6.49
C PRO A 94 19.48 -11.00 -5.90
N LEU A 95 18.38 -11.03 -6.64
CA LEU A 95 17.23 -11.82 -6.27
C LEU A 95 17.69 -13.29 -6.12
N PRO A 96 17.45 -13.95 -4.98
CA PRO A 96 17.83 -15.35 -4.80
C PRO A 96 17.17 -16.20 -5.88
N ASP A 97 17.88 -17.21 -6.38
CA ASP A 97 17.34 -18.12 -7.39
C ASP A 97 16.12 -18.91 -6.86
N HIS A 98 15.41 -19.58 -7.77
CA HIS A 98 14.20 -20.33 -7.41
C HIS A 98 14.45 -21.38 -6.32
N LYS A 99 15.61 -22.04 -6.34
CA LYS A 99 15.97 -23.07 -5.35
C LYS A 99 16.16 -22.46 -3.97
N THR A 100 16.90 -21.36 -3.90
CA THR A 100 17.19 -20.60 -2.69
C THR A 100 15.92 -20.01 -2.10
N ARG A 101 15.04 -19.44 -2.93
CA ARG A 101 13.71 -18.96 -2.48
C ARG A 101 12.89 -20.08 -1.85
N LYS A 102 12.83 -21.25 -2.49
CA LYS A 102 12.07 -22.40 -1.97
C LYS A 102 12.62 -22.86 -0.61
N GLN A 103 13.94 -22.96 -0.47
CA GLN A 103 14.59 -23.34 0.80
C GLN A 103 14.35 -22.30 1.90
N LEU A 104 14.42 -21.00 1.58
CA LEU A 104 14.10 -19.94 2.53
C LEU A 104 12.63 -20.02 2.97
N MET A 105 11.70 -20.24 2.03
CA MET A 105 10.28 -20.40 2.35
C MET A 105 10.06 -21.60 3.29
N GLU A 106 10.70 -22.73 3.04
CA GLU A 106 10.63 -23.92 3.91
C GLU A 106 11.26 -23.68 5.30
N MET A 107 12.33 -22.88 5.38
CA MET A 107 13.02 -22.55 6.63
C MET A 107 12.24 -21.57 7.53
N TYR A 108 11.45 -20.68 6.93
CA TYR A 108 10.66 -19.66 7.64
C TYR A 108 9.16 -19.99 7.73
N SER A 109 8.74 -21.16 7.24
CA SER A 109 7.40 -21.74 7.49
C SER A 109 7.36 -22.45 8.83
#